data_AF-A0A559KHZ4-F1
#
_entry.id   AF-A0A559KHZ4-F1
#
_cell.length_a   1.000
_cell.length_b   1.000
_cell.length_c   1.000
_cell.angle_alpha   90.00
_cell.angle_beta   90.00
_cell.angle_gamma   90.00
#
_symmetry.space_group_name_H-M   'P 1'
#
loop_
_entity.id
_entity.type
_entity.pdbx_description
1 polymer ?
#
loop_
_entity_poly.entity_id
_entity_poly.type
_entity_poly.pdbx_seq_one_letter_code
_entity_poly.pdbx_strand_id
1 'polypeptide(L)'
;MDSIFGDIEQVGFYSIPHLMIQLVSKCRVNGSGAMRYFAVIGWAVILGVLTCDLSLNGLFYRQAIHFSINPHPDFFELFKLDLRFVHSHWTIIKLGHFIGFAIMDALLWNMTRKRGASALLSIAFAVSTEILQLYFNRDGRIYDMLIDSAGVLASYYIPLIHRMVFGNYAKSFHK
;
A
#
# COMPACT_ATOMS: atom_id res chain seq x y z
N MET A 1 2.02 27.82 -40.78
CA MET A 1 2.64 27.98 -39.45
C MET A 1 1.91 27.18 -38.37
N ASP A 2 1.04 26.24 -38.75
CA ASP A 2 0.18 25.49 -37.81
C ASP A 2 0.65 24.06 -37.50
N SER A 3 1.79 23.62 -38.08
CA SER A 3 2.29 22.25 -37.90
C SER A 3 3.39 22.10 -36.84
N ILE A 4 3.94 23.20 -36.31
CA ILE A 4 5.04 23.16 -35.32
C ILE A 4 4.50 23.26 -33.88
N PHE A 5 3.32 23.87 -33.68
CA PHE A 5 2.72 24.01 -32.35
C PHE A 5 2.00 22.74 -31.87
N GLY A 6 1.53 21.88 -32.77
CA GLY A 6 0.88 20.61 -32.40
C GLY A 6 1.84 19.56 -31.82
N ASP A 7 3.10 19.56 -32.29
CA ASP A 7 4.10 18.58 -31.84
C ASP A 7 4.72 18.94 -30.49
N ILE A 8 4.74 20.23 -30.11
CA ILE A 8 5.34 20.67 -28.84
C ILE A 8 4.41 20.37 -27.64
N GLU A 9 3.09 20.46 -27.81
CA GLU A 9 2.13 20.08 -26.77
C GLU A 9 2.06 18.54 -26.55
N GLN A 10 2.28 17.74 -27.60
CA GLN A 10 2.30 16.28 -27.47
C GLN A 10 3.61 15.72 -26.89
N VAL A 11 4.73 16.44 -26.89
CA VAL A 11 5.97 15.93 -26.30
C VAL A 11 6.07 16.30 -24.80
N GLY A 12 5.49 17.43 -24.40
CA GLY A 12 5.54 17.92 -23.01
C GLY A 12 4.69 17.13 -22.02
N PHE A 13 3.47 16.72 -22.41
CA PHE A 13 2.52 16.11 -21.47
C PHE A 13 2.76 14.60 -21.23
N TYR A 14 3.40 13.92 -22.18
CA TYR A 14 3.66 12.48 -22.13
C TYR A 14 4.98 12.12 -21.44
N SER A 15 5.88 13.10 -21.30
CA SER A 15 7.21 12.89 -20.73
C SER A 15 7.18 12.75 -19.21
N ILE A 16 6.32 13.49 -18.50
CA ILE A 16 6.31 13.50 -17.02
C ILE A 16 5.73 12.21 -16.43
N PRO A 17 4.57 11.68 -16.89
CA PRO A 17 4.04 10.40 -16.39
C PRO A 17 4.95 9.23 -16.74
N HIS A 18 5.53 9.23 -17.95
CA HIS A 18 6.42 8.17 -18.40
C HIS A 18 7.77 8.18 -17.66
N LEU A 19 8.32 9.35 -17.32
CA LEU A 19 9.56 9.48 -16.52
C LEU A 19 9.34 9.07 -15.05
N MET A 20 8.21 9.47 -14.45
CA MET A 20 7.83 9.06 -13.08
C MET A 20 7.60 7.55 -12.97
N ILE A 21 7.10 6.89 -14.03
CA ILE A 21 6.85 5.44 -14.03
C ILE A 21 8.05 4.63 -14.54
N GLN A 22 8.97 5.21 -15.32
CA GLN A 22 10.30 4.65 -15.46
C GLN A 22 11.02 4.64 -14.11
N LEU A 23 10.86 5.65 -13.26
CA LEU A 23 11.38 5.58 -11.89
C LEU A 23 10.70 4.43 -11.10
N VAL A 24 9.39 4.25 -11.17
CA VAL A 24 8.70 3.17 -10.42
C VAL A 24 8.96 1.75 -10.99
N SER A 25 8.99 1.58 -12.31
CA SER A 25 9.23 0.28 -12.96
C SER A 25 10.72 -0.10 -13.08
N LYS A 26 11.60 0.90 -13.08
CA LYS A 26 13.07 0.76 -13.06
C LYS A 26 13.66 0.95 -11.66
N CYS A 27 12.83 1.22 -10.64
CA CYS A 27 13.10 0.91 -9.22
C CYS A 27 13.16 -0.61 -8.99
N ARG A 28 13.91 -1.31 -9.83
CA ARG A 28 14.70 -2.45 -9.40
C ARG A 28 15.63 -1.89 -8.32
N VAL A 29 15.30 -2.15 -7.05
CA VAL A 29 16.29 -1.96 -5.99
C VAL A 29 17.46 -2.89 -6.35
N ASN A 30 18.53 -2.32 -6.91
CA ASN A 30 19.80 -2.96 -7.23
C ASN A 30 20.58 -3.27 -5.92
N GLY A 31 19.86 -3.63 -4.87
CA GLY A 31 20.42 -4.17 -3.64
C GLY A 31 20.57 -5.67 -3.73
N SER A 32 21.53 -6.21 -2.97
CA SER A 32 21.66 -7.65 -2.75
C SER A 32 20.34 -8.24 -2.21
N GLY A 33 20.17 -9.56 -2.32
CA GLY A 33 18.99 -10.24 -1.75
C GLY A 33 18.75 -9.84 -0.29
N ALA A 34 19.81 -9.73 0.51
CA ALA A 34 19.76 -9.32 1.91
C ALA A 34 19.11 -7.95 2.11
N MET A 35 19.44 -6.94 1.30
CA MET A 35 18.83 -5.60 1.42
C MET A 35 17.33 -5.62 1.20
N ARG A 36 16.83 -6.49 0.31
CA ARG A 36 15.39 -6.63 0.05
C ARG A 36 14.68 -7.26 1.24
N TYR A 37 15.29 -8.28 1.86
CA TYR A 37 14.76 -8.87 3.08
C TYR A 37 14.70 -7.85 4.22
N PHE A 38 15.76 -7.07 4.45
CA PHE A 38 15.75 -6.03 5.47
C PHE A 38 14.68 -4.96 5.22
N ALA A 39 14.48 -4.56 3.96
CA ALA A 39 13.42 -3.60 3.62
C ALA A 39 12.02 -4.17 3.92
N VAL A 40 11.76 -5.42 3.53
CA VAL A 40 10.46 -6.08 3.80
C VAL A 40 10.23 -6.24 5.30
N ILE A 41 11.20 -6.78 6.04
CA ILE A 41 11.09 -7.01 7.48
C ILE A 41 10.95 -5.68 8.22
N GLY A 42 11.79 -4.69 7.90
CA GLY A 42 11.73 -3.37 8.51
C GLY A 42 10.38 -2.70 8.28
N TRP A 43 9.86 -2.75 7.06
CA TRP A 43 8.53 -2.22 6.75
C TRP A 43 7.42 -3.00 7.46
N ALA A 44 7.53 -4.33 7.58
CA ALA A 44 6.53 -5.15 8.28
C ALA A 44 6.47 -4.83 9.77
N VAL A 45 7.62 -4.60 10.41
CA VAL A 45 7.68 -4.17 11.81
C VAL A 45 7.07 -2.78 11.98
N ILE A 46 7.44 -1.81 11.14
CA ILE A 46 6.88 -0.45 11.19
C ILE A 46 5.37 -0.49 11.00
N LEU A 47 4.89 -1.16 9.95
CA LEU A 47 3.47 -1.26 9.64
C LEU A 47 2.70 -1.99 10.75
N GLY A 48 3.26 -3.07 11.30
CA GLY A 48 2.68 -3.80 12.43
C GLY A 48 2.58 -2.94 13.70
N VAL A 49 3.62 -2.18 14.04
CA VAL A 49 3.59 -1.26 15.18
C VAL A 49 2.55 -0.16 14.98
N LEU A 50 2.50 0.46 13.79
CA LEU A 50 1.57 1.54 13.49
C LEU A 50 0.10 1.09 13.47
N THR A 51 -0.17 -0.15 13.03
CA THR A 51 -1.51 -0.72 13.03
C THR A 51 -1.96 -1.16 14.43
N CYS A 52 -1.05 -1.68 15.25
CA CYS A 52 -1.36 -2.14 16.60
C CYS A 52 -1.31 -1.04 17.68
N ASP A 53 -0.73 0.13 17.40
CA ASP A 53 -0.66 1.22 18.37
C ASP A 53 -2.05 1.80 18.69
N LEU A 54 -2.34 1.96 19.97
CA LEU A 54 -3.65 2.38 20.48
C LEU A 54 -3.95 3.87 20.21
N SER A 55 -2.94 4.71 19.97
CA SER A 55 -3.12 6.16 19.85
C SER A 55 -2.08 6.82 18.93
N LEU A 56 -2.45 6.98 17.66
CA LEU A 56 -1.63 7.75 16.71
C LEU A 56 -1.40 9.19 17.19
N ASN A 57 -2.35 9.79 17.92
CA ASN A 57 -2.13 11.08 18.58
C ASN A 57 -1.04 11.00 19.66
N GLY A 58 -1.00 9.92 20.45
CA GLY A 58 0.08 9.64 21.40
C GLY A 58 1.43 9.47 20.71
N LEU A 59 1.46 8.81 19.55
CA LEU A 59 2.67 8.65 18.75
C LEU A 59 3.18 10.00 18.20
N PHE A 60 2.31 10.81 17.61
CA PHE A 60 2.71 12.09 17.00
C PHE A 60 2.99 13.21 18.03
N TYR A 61 2.19 13.31 19.10
CA TYR A 61 2.33 14.39 20.08
C TYR A 61 3.17 14.01 21.31
N ARG A 62 3.12 12.76 21.75
CA ARG A 62 3.79 12.32 22.99
C ARG A 62 4.97 11.38 22.72
N GLN A 63 5.23 11.02 21.46
CA GLN A 63 6.25 10.04 21.06
C GLN A 63 6.14 8.73 21.87
N ALA A 64 4.93 8.39 22.29
CA ALA A 64 4.66 7.26 23.15
C ALA A 64 3.83 6.24 22.38
N ILE A 65 4.33 5.01 22.33
CA ILE A 65 3.62 3.85 21.82
C ILE A 65 2.95 3.19 23.01
N HIS A 66 1.64 2.94 22.92
CA HIS A 66 0.89 2.32 24.01
C HIS A 66 0.24 1.03 23.54
N PHE A 67 0.69 -0.09 24.10
CA PHE A 67 0.13 -1.41 23.85
C PHE A 67 -0.61 -1.89 25.10
N SER A 68 -1.84 -2.40 24.91
CA SER A 68 -2.60 -3.05 25.97
C SER A 68 -2.97 -4.45 25.52
N ILE A 69 -2.32 -5.46 26.09
CA ILE A 69 -2.52 -6.84 25.65
C ILE A 69 -3.78 -7.42 26.30
N ASN A 70 -4.70 -7.92 25.49
CA ASN A 70 -5.84 -8.73 25.90
C ASN A 70 -5.67 -10.16 25.37
N PRO A 71 -5.39 -11.15 26.25
CA PRO A 71 -5.24 -12.55 25.85
C PRO A 71 -6.56 -13.20 25.43
N HIS A 72 -7.70 -12.58 25.71
CA HIS A 72 -9.04 -13.06 25.37
C HIS A 72 -9.80 -12.00 24.55
N PRO A 73 -9.40 -11.75 23.29
CA PRO A 73 -10.09 -10.79 22.44
C PRO A 73 -11.52 -11.24 22.11
N ASP A 74 -12.43 -10.27 22.03
CA ASP A 74 -13.76 -10.51 21.48
C ASP A 74 -13.71 -10.44 19.95
N PHE A 75 -13.86 -11.59 19.28
CA PHE A 75 -13.86 -11.68 17.83
C PHE A 75 -15.15 -11.14 17.19
N PHE A 76 -16.24 -10.94 17.95
CA PHE A 76 -17.44 -10.29 17.43
C PHE A 76 -17.18 -8.84 17.03
N GLU A 77 -16.12 -8.21 17.59
CA GLU A 77 -15.66 -6.90 17.16
C GLU A 77 -15.36 -6.87 15.65
N LEU A 78 -14.82 -7.93 15.05
CA LEU A 78 -14.51 -7.95 13.60
C LEU A 78 -15.72 -7.62 12.72
N PHE A 79 -16.93 -7.98 13.17
CA PHE A 79 -18.16 -7.86 12.40
C PHE A 79 -18.94 -6.58 12.67
N LYS A 80 -18.52 -5.73 13.63
CA LYS A 80 -19.23 -4.47 13.89
C LYS A 80 -18.97 -3.48 12.76
N LEU A 81 -20.03 -2.80 12.34
CA LEU A 81 -20.01 -1.81 11.27
C LEU A 81 -20.36 -0.43 11.84
N ASP A 82 -19.44 0.18 12.58
CA ASP A 82 -19.62 1.52 13.15
C ASP A 82 -19.23 2.62 12.16
N LEU A 83 -19.95 2.66 11.02
CA LEU A 83 -19.78 3.69 9.98
C LEU A 83 -20.21 5.09 10.42
N ARG A 84 -20.79 5.23 11.62
CA ARG A 84 -21.38 6.47 12.14
C ARG A 84 -20.36 7.41 12.78
N PHE A 85 -19.14 6.95 13.03
CA PHE A 85 -18.11 7.70 13.76
C PHE A 85 -16.89 8.04 12.90
N VAL A 86 -17.13 8.80 11.83
CA VAL A 86 -16.04 9.46 11.07
C VAL A 86 -15.49 10.59 11.93
N HIS A 87 -14.53 10.27 12.80
CA HIS A 87 -13.74 11.27 13.50
C HIS A 87 -12.81 11.96 12.50
N SER A 88 -12.40 13.20 12.76
CA SER A 88 -11.61 14.05 11.84
C SER A 88 -10.35 13.35 11.25
N HIS A 89 -9.75 12.43 11.99
CA HIS A 89 -8.53 11.73 11.56
C HIS A 89 -8.78 10.36 10.92
N TRP A 90 -10.02 9.85 10.93
CA TRP A 90 -10.34 8.49 10.47
C TRP A 90 -9.87 8.25 9.02
N THR A 91 -10.16 9.20 8.12
CA THR A 91 -9.78 9.11 6.70
C THR A 91 -8.27 9.04 6.52
N ILE A 92 -7.50 9.84 7.27
CA ILE A 92 -6.03 9.87 7.18
C ILE A 92 -5.45 8.53 7.65
N ILE A 93 -6.01 7.95 8.70
CA ILE A 93 -5.59 6.64 9.24
C ILE A 93 -5.82 5.54 8.20
N LYS A 94 -7.04 5.47 7.64
CA LYS A 94 -7.38 4.46 6.63
C LYS A 94 -6.60 4.63 5.35
N LEU A 95 -6.36 5.86 4.92
CA LEU A 95 -5.48 6.14 3.79
C LEU A 95 -4.03 5.72 4.07
N GLY A 96 -3.56 5.94 5.30
CA GLY A 96 -2.25 5.47 5.75
C GLY A 96 -2.11 3.95 5.68
N HIS A 97 -3.11 3.20 6.13
CA HIS A 97 -3.11 1.74 5.99
C HIS A 97 -3.12 1.31 4.52
N PHE A 98 -4.03 1.87 3.73
CA PHE A 98 -4.12 1.59 2.29
C PHE A 98 -2.76 1.77 1.59
N ILE A 99 -2.10 2.92 1.80
CA ILE A 99 -0.78 3.19 1.23
C ILE A 99 0.28 2.25 1.83
N GLY A 100 0.24 2.01 3.13
CA GLY A 100 1.18 1.14 3.84
C GLY A 100 1.20 -0.29 3.30
N PHE A 101 0.02 -0.87 3.06
CA PHE A 101 -0.13 -2.19 2.47
C PHE A 101 0.17 -2.22 0.96
N ALA A 102 -0.08 -1.14 0.23
CA ALA A 102 0.39 -1.01 -1.15
C ALA A 102 1.93 -1.04 -1.25
N ILE A 103 2.62 -0.35 -0.34
CA ILE A 103 4.09 -0.37 -0.23
C ILE A 103 4.59 -1.75 0.17
N MET A 104 3.92 -2.42 1.11
CA MET A 104 4.24 -3.79 1.51
C MET A 104 4.24 -4.73 0.30
N ASP A 105 3.18 -4.70 -0.52
CA ASP A 105 3.10 -5.51 -1.73
C ASP A 105 4.18 -5.15 -2.75
N ALA A 106 4.49 -3.86 -2.94
CA ALA A 106 5.55 -3.45 -3.85
C ALA A 106 6.92 -4.01 -3.41
N LEU A 107 7.21 -4.00 -2.11
CA LEU A 107 8.45 -4.56 -1.55
C LEU A 107 8.50 -6.09 -1.71
N LEU A 108 7.42 -6.77 -1.38
CA LEU A 108 7.29 -8.22 -1.54
C LEU A 108 7.37 -8.65 -3.01
N TRP A 109 6.81 -7.88 -3.93
CA TRP A 109 6.91 -8.17 -5.36
C TRP A 109 8.35 -8.00 -5.85
N ASN A 110 9.05 -6.96 -5.40
CA ASN A 110 10.47 -6.79 -5.73
C ASN A 110 11.37 -7.90 -5.13
N MET A 111 10.99 -8.46 -3.99
CA MET A 111 11.67 -9.60 -3.35
C MET A 111 11.37 -10.93 -4.05
N THR A 112 10.10 -11.30 -4.14
CA THR A 112 9.65 -12.63 -4.63
C THR A 112 9.66 -12.76 -6.15
N ARG A 113 9.62 -11.63 -6.88
CA ARG A 113 9.46 -11.56 -8.34
C ARG A 113 8.18 -12.21 -8.88
N LYS A 114 7.27 -12.64 -8.01
CA LYS A 114 6.02 -13.32 -8.35
C LYS A 114 4.86 -12.46 -7.86
N ARG A 115 4.17 -11.78 -8.79
CA ARG A 115 3.07 -10.85 -8.44
C ARG A 115 1.97 -11.51 -7.60
N GLY A 116 1.52 -12.71 -7.99
CA GLY A 116 0.48 -13.42 -7.25
C GLY A 116 0.91 -13.83 -5.84
N ALA A 117 2.16 -14.28 -5.68
CA ALA A 117 2.69 -14.65 -4.37
C ALA A 117 2.85 -13.42 -3.46
N SER A 118 3.29 -12.29 -4.02
CA SER A 118 3.38 -11.01 -3.32
C SER A 118 2.02 -10.56 -2.78
N ALA A 119 1.00 -10.53 -3.65
CA ALA A 119 -0.33 -10.08 -3.27
C ALA A 119 -0.93 -11.02 -2.21
N LEU A 120 -0.79 -12.33 -2.38
CA LEU A 120 -1.25 -13.32 -1.41
C LEU A 120 -0.59 -13.13 -0.03
N LEU A 121 0.74 -12.95 0.00
CA LEU A 121 1.46 -12.71 1.25
C LEU A 121 1.06 -11.38 1.91
N SER A 122 0.86 -10.32 1.13
CA SER A 122 0.45 -9.02 1.64
C SER A 122 -0.98 -9.03 2.20
N ILE A 123 -1.91 -9.71 1.52
CA ILE A 123 -3.30 -9.88 2.00
C ILE A 123 -3.31 -10.75 3.26
N ALA A 124 -2.54 -11.85 3.28
CA ALA A 124 -2.41 -12.67 4.48
C ALA A 124 -1.85 -11.86 5.65
N PHE A 125 -0.88 -10.98 5.39
CA PHE A 125 -0.34 -10.07 6.40
C PHE A 125 -1.39 -9.06 6.88
N ALA A 126 -2.16 -8.43 5.98
CA ALA A 126 -3.24 -7.50 6.33
C ALA A 126 -4.32 -8.14 7.23
N VAL A 127 -4.76 -9.35 6.88
CA VAL A 127 -5.71 -10.10 7.72
C VAL A 127 -5.09 -10.44 9.08
N SER A 128 -3.82 -10.83 9.09
CA SER A 128 -3.11 -11.19 10.33
C SER A 128 -2.95 -9.98 11.25
N THR A 129 -2.62 -8.80 10.72
CA THR A 129 -2.49 -7.56 11.51
C THR A 129 -3.81 -7.12 12.10
N GLU A 130 -4.93 -7.34 11.41
CA GLU A 130 -6.25 -7.01 11.92
C GLU A 130 -6.69 -7.95 13.05
N ILE A 131 -6.41 -9.26 12.91
CA ILE A 131 -6.63 -10.23 13.98
C ILE A 131 -5.74 -9.88 15.18
N LEU A 132 -4.48 -9.51 14.92
CA LEU A 132 -3.52 -9.16 15.96
C LEU A 132 -3.94 -7.90 16.73
N GLN A 133 -4.52 -6.91 16.06
CA GLN A 133 -5.03 -5.68 16.69
C GLN A 133 -6.04 -5.97 17.82
N LEU A 134 -6.88 -7.00 17.70
CA LEU A 134 -7.80 -7.39 18.78
C LEU A 134 -7.07 -7.74 20.08
N TYR A 135 -5.92 -8.42 19.96
CA TYR A 135 -5.06 -8.72 21.13
C TYR A 135 -4.41 -7.48 21.72
N PHE A 136 -4.37 -6.36 21.00
CA PHE A 136 -3.83 -5.08 21.47
C PHE A 136 -4.92 -4.11 21.97
N ASN A 137 -6.15 -4.61 22.24
CA ASN A 137 -7.32 -3.80 22.61
C ASN A 137 -7.64 -2.71 21.57
N ARG A 138 -7.28 -2.96 20.31
CA ARG A 138 -7.69 -2.14 19.17
C ARG A 138 -8.94 -2.71 18.52
N ASP A 139 -9.71 -1.83 17.91
CA ASP A 139 -10.88 -2.19 17.13
C ASP A 139 -10.44 -2.92 15.85
N GLY A 140 -10.42 -4.24 15.89
CA GLY A 140 -10.29 -5.07 14.69
C GLY A 140 -11.63 -5.10 13.95
N ARG A 141 -11.64 -4.83 12.64
CA ARG A 141 -12.83 -4.73 11.78
C ARG A 141 -12.59 -5.34 10.40
N ILE A 142 -13.60 -6.03 9.87
CA ILE A 142 -13.54 -6.61 8.52
C ILE A 142 -13.35 -5.54 7.44
N TYR A 143 -13.96 -4.36 7.59
CA TYR A 143 -13.79 -3.30 6.59
C TYR A 143 -12.36 -2.75 6.55
N ASP A 144 -11.59 -2.91 7.62
CA ASP A 144 -10.17 -2.54 7.65
C ASP A 144 -9.33 -3.56 6.88
N MET A 145 -9.61 -4.85 7.04
CA MET A 145 -9.04 -5.90 6.17
C MET A 145 -9.32 -5.62 4.69
N LEU A 146 -10.51 -5.11 4.35
CA LEU A 146 -10.89 -4.76 2.98
C LEU A 146 -10.11 -3.55 2.45
N ILE A 147 -9.97 -2.49 3.26
CA ILE A 147 -9.20 -1.28 2.88
C ILE A 147 -7.73 -1.63 2.67
N ASP A 148 -7.16 -2.42 3.58
CA ASP A 148 -5.76 -2.85 3.54
C ASP A 148 -5.50 -3.73 2.32
N SER A 149 -6.41 -4.68 2.05
CA SER A 149 -6.38 -5.53 0.86
C SER A 149 -6.57 -4.71 -0.43
N ALA A 150 -7.40 -3.66 -0.41
CA ALA A 150 -7.56 -2.76 -1.56
C ALA A 150 -6.25 -2.03 -1.89
N GLY A 151 -5.46 -1.67 -0.88
CA GLY A 151 -4.10 -1.12 -1.06
C GLY A 151 -3.18 -2.10 -1.81
N VAL A 152 -3.18 -3.37 -1.39
CA VAL A 152 -2.45 -4.44 -2.09
C VAL A 152 -2.90 -4.58 -3.54
N LEU A 153 -4.21 -4.65 -3.79
CA LEU A 153 -4.75 -4.78 -5.14
C LEU A 153 -4.42 -3.58 -6.01
N ALA A 154 -4.42 -2.36 -5.45
CA ALA A 154 -3.99 -1.17 -6.18
C ALA A 154 -2.53 -1.31 -6.66
N SER A 155 -1.62 -1.73 -5.76
CA SER A 155 -0.22 -2.01 -6.11
C SER A 155 -0.08 -3.07 -7.21
N TYR A 156 -0.89 -4.13 -7.14
CA TYR A 156 -0.91 -5.21 -8.13
C TYR A 156 -1.40 -4.76 -9.52
N TYR A 157 -2.48 -3.97 -9.59
CA TYR A 157 -3.13 -3.60 -10.85
C TYR A 157 -2.54 -2.38 -11.54
N ILE A 158 -1.97 -1.41 -10.81
CA ILE A 158 -1.37 -0.19 -11.40
C ILE A 158 -0.41 -0.53 -12.57
N PRO A 159 0.55 -1.47 -12.42
CA PRO A 159 1.45 -1.83 -13.52
C PRO A 159 0.77 -2.52 -14.70
N LEU A 160 -0.37 -3.20 -14.48
CA LEU A 160 -1.13 -3.86 -15.54
C LEU A 160 -1.93 -2.84 -16.35
N ILE A 161 -2.66 -1.95 -15.66
CA ILE A 161 -3.43 -0.86 -16.28
C ILE A 161 -2.51 0.02 -17.10
N HIS A 162 -1.35 0.39 -16.56
CA HIS A 162 -0.34 1.15 -17.29
C HIS A 162 0.07 0.47 -18.61
N ARG A 163 0.33 -0.85 -18.60
CA ARG A 163 0.68 -1.59 -19.83
C ARG A 163 -0.46 -1.61 -20.84
N MET A 164 -1.71 -1.74 -20.38
CA MET A 164 -2.88 -1.75 -21.27
C MET A 164 -3.13 -0.38 -21.90
N VAL A 165 -3.03 0.69 -21.11
CA VAL A 165 -3.24 2.05 -21.60
C VAL A 165 -2.08 2.46 -22.50
N PHE A 166 -0.84 2.42 -22.01
CA PHE A 166 0.31 3.00 -22.69
C PHE A 166 1.06 2.04 -23.63
N GLY A 167 0.99 0.73 -23.39
CA GLY A 167 1.62 -0.27 -24.25
C GLY A 167 0.99 -0.38 -25.64
N ASN A 168 -0.28 0.03 -25.77
CA ASN A 168 -0.98 0.07 -27.06
C ASN A 168 -0.52 1.23 -27.96
N TYR A 169 -0.04 2.34 -27.38
CA TYR A 169 0.47 3.48 -28.16
C TYR A 169 1.82 3.16 -28.83
N ALA A 170 2.71 2.42 -28.17
CA ALA A 170 4.02 2.05 -28.74
C ALA A 170 3.91 1.14 -29.99
N LYS A 171 2.85 0.33 -30.08
CA LYS A 171 2.60 -0.53 -31.26
C LYS A 171 2.00 0.25 -32.44
N SER A 172 1.32 1.38 -32.19
CA SER A 172 0.67 2.17 -33.24
C SER A 172 1.63 3.08 -34.00
N PHE A 173 2.81 3.39 -33.45
CA PHE A 173 3.86 4.18 -34.11
C PHE A 173 4.81 3.35 -34.99
N HIS A 174 4.73 2.02 -34.91
CA HIS A 174 5.53 1.09 -35.73
C HIS A 174 4.74 0.47 -36.89
N LYS A 175 3.58 1.04 -37.22
CA LYS A 175 2.75 0.65 -38.36
C LYS A 175 2.56 1.84 -39.28
#